data_AF-A0A0A0IEI6-F1
#
_entry.id   AF-A0A0A0IEI6-F1
#
_cell.length_a   1.000
_cell.length_b   1.000
_cell.length_c   1.000
_cell.angle_alpha   90.00
_cell.angle_beta   90.00
_cell.angle_gamma   90.00
#
_symmetry.space_group_name_H-M   'P 1'
#
loop_
_entity.id
_entity.type
_entity.pdbx_description
1 polymer ?
#
loop_
_entity_poly.entity_id
_entity_poly.type
_entity_poly.pdbx_seq_one_letter_code
_entity_poly.pdbx_strand_id
1 'polypeptide(L)'
;NSIESFKDESRYKNALFMQSPIGKNLYKNRLKIEQLFSILKGLYNLENPRLYGQKRYERHIKWVLLSYLIDEFNKVNSKISSRKYPWNL
;
A
#
# COMPACT_ATOMS: atom_id res chain seq x y z
N ASN A 1 10.57 -24.87 -8.95
CA ASN A 1 9.35 -24.14 -9.32
C ASN A 1 9.71 -23.02 -10.29
N SER A 2 9.47 -23.22 -11.60
CA SER A 2 9.65 -22.17 -12.61
C SER A 2 8.47 -21.19 -12.57
N ILE A 3 8.69 -19.93 -12.93
CA ILE A 3 7.62 -18.90 -12.99
C ILE A 3 6.53 -19.31 -13.99
N GLU A 4 6.92 -20.01 -15.07
CA GLU A 4 6.05 -20.57 -16.10
C GLU A 4 5.00 -21.56 -15.58
N SER A 5 5.22 -22.13 -14.39
CA SER A 5 4.27 -23.04 -13.75
C SER A 5 3.08 -22.33 -13.07
N PHE A 6 3.08 -20.99 -12.99
CA PHE A 6 1.98 -20.23 -12.40
C PHE A 6 0.78 -20.16 -13.35
N LYS A 7 -0.30 -20.85 -12.97
CA LYS A 7 -1.60 -20.82 -13.70
C LYS A 7 -2.38 -19.51 -13.53
N ASP A 8 -2.08 -18.74 -12.48
CA ASP A 8 -2.71 -17.45 -12.21
C ASP A 8 -1.90 -16.31 -12.85
N GLU A 9 -2.55 -15.55 -13.73
CA GLU A 9 -1.90 -14.49 -14.51
C GLU A 9 -1.32 -13.39 -13.61
N SER A 10 -1.99 -13.08 -12.49
CA SER A 10 -1.53 -12.05 -11.55
C SER A 10 -0.27 -12.51 -10.81
N ARG A 11 -0.22 -13.77 -10.38
CA ARG A 11 0.98 -14.38 -9.77
C ARG A 11 2.13 -14.46 -10.76
N TYR A 12 1.86 -14.80 -12.01
CA TYR A 12 2.87 -14.81 -13.08
C TYR A 12 3.48 -13.42 -13.28
N LYS A 13 2.63 -12.39 -13.46
CA LYS A 13 3.07 -10.99 -13.63
C LYS A 13 3.85 -10.49 -12.41
N ASN A 14 3.39 -10.79 -11.20
CA ASN A 14 4.10 -10.42 -9.98
C ASN A 14 5.48 -11.09 -9.91
N ALA A 15 5.58 -12.37 -10.26
CA ALA A 15 6.85 -13.08 -10.24
C ALA A 15 7.84 -12.52 -11.28
N LEU A 16 7.38 -12.17 -12.48
CA LEU A 16 8.20 -11.46 -13.48
C LEU A 16 8.66 -10.10 -12.96
N PHE A 17 7.76 -9.32 -12.35
CA PHE A 17 8.11 -8.05 -11.75
C PHE A 17 9.21 -8.19 -10.69
N MET A 18 9.13 -9.21 -9.83
CA MET A 18 10.14 -9.49 -8.81
C MET A 18 11.52 -9.83 -9.37
N GLN A 19 11.60 -10.33 -10.61
CA GLN A 19 12.87 -10.58 -11.30
C GLN A 19 13.46 -9.34 -11.96
N SER A 20 12.63 -8.33 -12.25
CA SER A 20 13.08 -7.07 -12.86
C SER A 20 14.03 -6.29 -11.93
N PRO A 21 14.90 -5.41 -12.48
CA PRO A 21 15.76 -4.55 -11.67
C PRO A 21 14.99 -3.68 -10.68
N ILE A 22 13.82 -3.16 -11.11
CA ILE A 22 12.93 -2.34 -10.28
C ILE A 22 12.37 -3.18 -9.13
N GLY A 23 11.80 -4.35 -9.41
CA GLY A 23 11.23 -5.23 -8.39
C GLY A 23 12.27 -5.73 -7.38
N LYS A 24 13.47 -6.08 -7.85
CA LYS A 24 14.59 -6.44 -6.95
C LYS A 24 14.98 -5.30 -6.03
N ASN A 25 15.10 -4.07 -6.54
CA ASN A 25 15.43 -2.91 -5.72
C ASN A 25 14.29 -2.53 -4.76
N LEU A 26 13.03 -2.68 -5.19
CA LEU A 26 11.87 -2.49 -4.32
C LEU A 26 11.91 -3.48 -3.15
N TYR A 27 12.22 -4.75 -3.43
CA TYR A 27 12.26 -5.80 -2.42
C TYR A 27 13.35 -5.63 -1.37
N LYS A 28 14.45 -4.92 -1.68
CA LYS A 28 15.44 -4.54 -0.66
C LYS A 28 14.81 -3.71 0.47
N ASN A 29 13.74 -2.97 0.17
CA ASN A 29 12.98 -2.18 1.13
C ASN A 29 11.71 -2.91 1.63
N ARG A 30 11.63 -4.24 1.49
CA ARG A 30 10.45 -5.03 1.88
C ARG A 30 9.95 -4.72 3.29
N LEU A 31 10.85 -4.61 4.27
CA LEU A 31 10.46 -4.31 5.65
C LEU A 31 9.75 -2.95 5.78
N LYS A 32 10.22 -1.93 5.06
CA LYS A 32 9.56 -0.61 5.03
C LYS A 32 8.18 -0.69 4.39
N ILE A 33 8.05 -1.52 3.34
CA ILE A 33 6.77 -1.78 2.67
C ILE A 33 5.80 -2.47 3.64
N GLU A 34 6.25 -3.50 4.37
CA GLU A 34 5.45 -4.20 5.37
C GLU A 34 5.03 -3.28 6.52
N GLN A 35 5.93 -2.43 7.01
CA GLN A 35 5.63 -1.41 8.01
C GLN A 35 4.57 -0.41 7.51
N LEU A 36 4.71 0.07 6.28
CA LEU A 36 3.71 0.95 5.65
C LEU A 36 2.36 0.25 5.57
N PHE A 37 2.31 -1.03 5.15
CA PHE A 37 1.06 -1.78 5.15
C PHE A 37 0.46 -1.91 6.55
N SER A 38 1.27 -2.12 7.59
CA SER A 38 0.79 -2.14 8.98
C SER A 38 0.14 -0.80 9.38
N ILE A 39 0.74 0.32 8.98
CA ILE A 39 0.19 1.67 9.21
C ILE A 39 -1.15 1.83 8.47
N LEU A 40 -1.20 1.48 7.17
CA LEU A 40 -2.41 1.60 6.37
C LEU A 40 -3.57 0.73 6.92
N LYS A 41 -3.24 -0.45 7.41
CA LYS A 41 -4.20 -1.35 8.07
C LYS A 41 -4.76 -0.75 9.34
N GLY A 42 -3.88 -0.30 10.25
CA GLY A 42 -4.29 0.20 11.57
C GLY A 42 -4.93 1.59 11.53
N LEU A 43 -4.44 2.49 10.67
CA LEU A 43 -4.83 3.91 10.72
C LEU A 43 -5.78 4.32 9.60
N TYR A 44 -5.73 3.62 8.47
CA TYR A 44 -6.50 3.96 7.26
C TYR A 44 -7.50 2.88 6.89
N ASN A 45 -7.74 1.91 7.78
CA ASN A 45 -8.77 0.90 7.62
C ASN A 45 -8.61 0.07 6.33
N LEU A 46 -7.37 -0.26 5.96
CA LEU A 46 -7.08 -1.08 4.77
C LEU A 46 -7.66 -2.50 4.87
N GLU A 47 -7.94 -3.02 6.08
CA GLU A 47 -8.39 -4.41 6.29
C GLU A 47 -9.90 -4.64 6.21
N ASN A 48 -10.73 -3.60 6.36
CA ASN A 48 -12.19 -3.74 6.31
C ASN A 48 -12.81 -4.15 4.96
N PRO A 49 -12.21 -3.93 3.77
CA PRO A 49 -12.87 -4.20 2.50
C PRO A 49 -12.83 -5.69 2.09
N ARG A 50 -12.49 -6.64 2.98
CA ARG A 50 -12.40 -8.09 2.65
C ARG A 50 -13.69 -8.66 2.06
N LEU A 51 -14.82 -7.96 2.16
CA LEU A 51 -16.13 -8.34 1.61
C LEU A 51 -16.46 -7.69 0.25
N TYR A 52 -15.55 -6.90 -0.34
CA TYR A 52 -15.79 -6.22 -1.61
C TYR A 52 -15.29 -7.05 -2.80
N GLY A 53 -16.08 -7.04 -3.89
CA GLY A 53 -15.61 -7.53 -5.18
C GLY A 53 -14.36 -6.78 -5.66
N GLN A 54 -13.53 -7.43 -6.47
CA GLN A 54 -12.18 -6.96 -6.87
C GLN A 54 -12.11 -5.48 -7.26
N LYS A 55 -13.01 -5.00 -8.14
CA LYS A 55 -13.04 -3.59 -8.58
C LYS A 55 -13.27 -2.60 -7.44
N ARG A 56 -14.11 -2.97 -6.48
CA ARG A 56 -14.43 -2.12 -5.31
C ARG A 56 -13.29 -2.15 -4.30
N TYR A 57 -12.66 -3.31 -4.11
CA TYR A 57 -11.44 -3.43 -3.31
C TYR A 57 -10.30 -2.57 -3.88
N GLU A 58 -10.08 -2.61 -5.20
CA GLU A 58 -9.05 -1.80 -5.86
C GLU A 58 -9.29 -0.29 -5.69
N ARG A 59 -10.55 0.15 -5.80
CA ARG A 59 -10.94 1.54 -5.57
C ARG A 59 -10.74 1.95 -4.11
N HIS A 60 -11.04 1.06 -3.16
CA HIS A 60 -10.77 1.28 -1.73
C HIS A 60 -9.28 1.47 -1.45
N ILE A 61 -8.42 0.61 -2.00
CA ILE A 61 -6.96 0.76 -1.85
C ILE A 61 -6.49 2.12 -2.37
N LYS A 62 -6.97 2.54 -3.55
CA LYS A 62 -6.60 3.85 -4.14
C LYS A 62 -6.98 5.00 -3.21
N TRP A 63 -8.17 4.96 -2.61
CA TRP A 63 -8.60 5.95 -1.62
C TRP A 63 -7.74 5.95 -0.36
N VAL A 64 -7.46 4.78 0.20
CA VAL A 64 -6.58 4.63 1.38
C VAL A 64 -5.20 5.24 1.13
N LEU A 65 -4.60 4.94 -0.02
CA LEU A 65 -3.28 5.49 -0.39
C LEU A 65 -3.33 7.00 -0.57
N LEU A 66 -4.37 7.54 -1.23
CA LEU A 66 -4.53 8.97 -1.42
C LEU A 66 -4.67 9.70 -0.08
N SER A 67 -5.50 9.19 0.83
CA SER A 67 -5.66 9.76 2.17
C SER A 67 -4.35 9.76 2.95
N TYR A 68 -3.57 8.68 2.87
CA TYR A 68 -2.23 8.61 3.47
C TYR A 68 -1.27 9.66 2.91
N LEU A 69 -1.23 9.82 1.58
CA LEU A 69 -0.34 10.81 0.95
C LEU A 69 -0.72 12.25 1.33
N ILE A 70 -2.02 12.55 1.41
CA ILE A 70 -2.51 13.87 1.87
C ILE A 70 -2.10 14.11 3.32
N ASP A 71 -2.23 13.10 4.19
CA ASP A 71 -1.81 13.17 5.60
C ASP A 71 -0.31 13.45 5.72
N GLU A 72 0.53 12.70 5.00
CA GLU A 72 1.98 12.90 5.01
C GLU A 72 2.38 14.28 4.44
N PHE A 73 1.74 14.73 3.37
CA PHE A 73 1.96 16.07 2.81
C PHE A 73 1.62 17.18 3.82
N ASN A 74 0.49 17.05 4.50
CA ASN A 74 0.06 18.03 5.50
C ASN A 74 0.99 18.04 6.73
N LYS A 75 1.45 16.88 7.20
CA LYS A 75 2.45 16.81 8.30
C LYS A 75 3.72 17.57 7.96
N VAL A 76 4.24 17.37 6.74
CA VAL A 76 5.45 18.06 6.26
C VAL A 76 5.23 19.57 6.18
N ASN A 77 4.14 20.01 5.55
CA ASN A 77 3.88 21.44 5.32
C ASN A 77 3.52 22.20 6.59
N SER A 78 2.71 21.61 7.46
CA SER A 78 2.22 22.25 8.68
C SER A 78 3.13 22.01 9.89
N LYS A 79 4.27 21.31 9.71
CA LYS A 79 5.18 20.86 10.79
C LYS A 79 4.43 20.13 11.92
N ILE A 80 3.35 19.43 11.58
CA ILE A 80 2.54 18.70 12.56
C ILE A 80 3.21 17.35 12.78
N SER A 81 3.73 17.14 13.98
CA SER A 81 4.40 15.88 14.37
C SER A 81 3.43 14.80 14.85
N SER A 82 2.12 15.08 14.89
CA SER A 82 1.10 14.20 15.46
C SER A 82 -0.13 14.09 14.56
N ARG A 83 -1.07 13.19 14.90
CA ARG A 83 -2.38 13.10 14.20
C ARG A 83 -3.42 14.08 14.73
N LYS A 84 -3.05 14.96 15.67
CA LYS A 84 -3.91 16.04 16.16
C LYS A 84 -3.83 17.20 15.19
N TYR A 85 -4.67 17.13 14.18
CA TYR A 85 -4.83 18.24 13.25
C TYR A 85 -5.54 19.41 13.94
N PRO A 86 -5.18 20.67 13.60
CA PRO A 86 -5.82 21.86 14.18
C PRO A 86 -7.34 21.92 14.01
N TRP A 87 -7.86 21.23 12.99
CA TRP A 87 -9.29 21.14 12.67
C TRP A 87 -9.96 19.87 13.21
N ASN A 88 -9.23 19.04 13.94
CA ASN A 88 -9.73 17.81 14.57
C ASN A 88 -9.83 18.03 16.10
N LEU A 89 -10.52 19.12 16.48
CA LEU A 89 -10.84 19.49 17.86
C LEU A 89 -11.99 18.64 18.40
#